data_AF-A0A2E9I654-F1
#
_entry.id   AF-A0A2E9I654-F1
#
_cell.length_a   1.000
_cell.length_b   1.000
_cell.length_c   1.000
_cell.angle_alpha   90.00
_cell.angle_beta   90.00
_cell.angle_gamma   90.00
#
_symmetry.space_group_name_H-M   'P 1'
#
loop_
_entity.id
_entity.type
_entity.pdbx_description
1 polymer ?
#
loop_
_entity_poly.entity_id
_entity_poly.type
_entity_poly.pdbx_seq_one_letter_code
_entity_poly.pdbx_strand_id
1 'polypeptide(L)'
;MNKVANEVAQQEFERWAEVFEIDISTDTLDPEELKAFEAFKAKFIKRVETGALTVDEDGVIEFTPRGDSEDALKFDEPTGSLLSARQKNDTDIQAARRVLAAWASVPPKRFADMKLRDFNFCSELLAFFGNS
;
A
#
# COMPACT_ATOMS: atom_id res chain seq x y z
N MET A 1 17.84 13.28 -3.35
CA MET A 1 16.60 12.54 -3.69
C MET A 1 16.95 11.59 -4.81
N ASN A 2 17.02 10.29 -4.51
CA ASN A 2 17.21 9.25 -5.52
C ASN A 2 15.94 9.20 -6.37
N LYS A 3 16.00 9.82 -7.53
CA LYS A 3 14.92 9.77 -8.51
C LYS A 3 15.04 8.44 -9.23
N VAL A 4 14.14 7.51 -8.94
CA VAL A 4 14.07 6.22 -9.64
C VAL A 4 13.44 6.48 -11.01
N ALA A 5 13.95 5.84 -12.06
CA ALA A 5 13.39 5.95 -13.41
C ALA A 5 11.98 5.33 -13.44
N ASN A 6 11.08 5.87 -14.26
CA ASN A 6 9.69 5.41 -14.32
C ASN A 6 9.59 3.92 -14.65
N GLU A 7 10.42 3.43 -15.58
CA GLU A 7 10.49 2.02 -15.97
C GLU A 7 10.86 1.12 -14.78
N VAL A 8 11.83 1.53 -13.96
CA VAL A 8 12.20 0.80 -12.74
C VAL A 8 11.06 0.83 -11.74
N ALA A 9 10.39 1.97 -11.56
CA ALA A 9 9.24 2.07 -10.67
C ALA A 9 8.04 1.22 -11.10
N GLN A 10 7.87 0.96 -12.40
CA GLN A 10 6.88 0.01 -12.91
C GLN A 10 7.29 -1.44 -12.60
N GLN A 11 8.56 -1.79 -12.80
CA GLN A 11 9.08 -3.12 -12.45
C GLN A 11 8.96 -3.41 -10.95
N GLU A 12 9.15 -2.40 -10.09
CA GLU A 12 8.93 -2.54 -8.65
C GLU A 12 7.46 -2.82 -8.29
N PHE A 13 6.50 -2.24 -9.04
CA PHE A 13 5.08 -2.55 -8.87
C PHE A 13 4.77 -3.99 -9.31
N GLU A 14 5.33 -4.44 -10.43
CA GLU A 14 5.17 -5.81 -10.92
C GLU A 14 5.80 -6.83 -9.96
N ARG A 15 7.02 -6.56 -9.46
CA ARG A 15 7.69 -7.40 -8.46
C ARG A 15 6.88 -7.47 -7.16
N TRP A 16 6.36 -6.34 -6.70
CA TRP A 16 5.49 -6.31 -5.54
C TRP A 16 4.25 -7.20 -5.72
N ALA A 17 3.59 -7.10 -6.88
CA ALA A 17 2.44 -7.94 -7.18
C ALA A 17 2.82 -9.43 -7.26
N GLU A 18 3.96 -9.76 -7.89
CA GLU A 18 4.45 -11.13 -8.02
C GLU A 18 4.77 -11.76 -6.65
N VAL A 19 5.47 -11.05 -5.76
CA VAL A 19 5.86 -11.60 -4.44
C VAL A 19 4.64 -11.93 -3.58
N PHE A 20 3.57 -11.13 -3.71
CA PHE A 20 2.34 -11.35 -2.95
C PHE A 20 1.25 -12.07 -3.74
N GLU A 21 1.59 -12.67 -4.89
CA GLU A 21 0.66 -13.39 -5.77
C GLU A 21 -0.61 -12.58 -6.11
N ILE A 22 -0.49 -11.26 -6.23
CA ILE A 22 -1.60 -10.36 -6.51
C ILE A 22 -1.89 -10.38 -8.02
N ASP A 23 -3.12 -10.72 -8.39
CA ASP A 23 -3.56 -10.60 -9.78
C ASP A 23 -3.69 -9.11 -10.17
N ILE A 24 -2.80 -8.69 -11.07
CA ILE A 24 -2.79 -7.35 -11.67
C ILE A 24 -3.35 -7.34 -13.09
N SER A 25 -3.96 -8.45 -13.54
CA SER A 25 -4.64 -8.53 -14.83
C SER A 25 -5.83 -7.56 -14.87
N THR A 26 -5.89 -6.79 -15.93
CA THR A 26 -6.98 -5.84 -16.18
C THR A 26 -8.08 -6.41 -17.08
N ASP A 27 -7.92 -7.65 -17.56
CA ASP A 27 -8.77 -8.22 -18.63
C ASP A 27 -10.22 -8.44 -18.20
N THR A 28 -10.45 -8.63 -16.91
CA THR A 28 -11.77 -8.90 -16.33
C THR A 28 -12.36 -7.70 -15.59
N LEU A 29 -11.62 -6.59 -15.48
CA LEU A 29 -12.06 -5.40 -14.75
C LEU A 29 -13.07 -4.61 -15.58
N ASP A 30 -14.13 -4.14 -14.91
CA ASP A 30 -15.03 -3.18 -15.52
C ASP A 30 -14.37 -1.78 -15.66
N PRO A 31 -14.97 -0.83 -16.40
CA PRO A 31 -14.36 0.50 -16.60
C PRO A 31 -14.13 1.31 -15.31
N GLU A 32 -14.92 1.11 -14.26
CA GLU A 32 -14.76 1.80 -12.98
C GLU A 32 -13.62 1.18 -12.18
N GLU A 33 -13.56 -0.15 -12.14
CA GLU A 33 -12.49 -0.93 -11.52
C GLU A 33 -11.15 -0.66 -12.18
N LEU A 34 -11.09 -0.66 -13.52
CA LEU A 34 -9.89 -0.35 -14.28
C LEU A 34 -9.37 1.06 -13.97
N LYS A 35 -10.28 2.04 -13.86
CA LYS A 35 -9.91 3.41 -13.52
C LYS A 35 -9.36 3.51 -12.10
N ALA A 36 -9.94 2.77 -11.15
CA ALA A 36 -9.45 2.72 -9.76
C ALA A 36 -8.06 2.05 -9.68
N PHE A 37 -7.89 0.94 -10.40
CA PHE A 37 -6.62 0.22 -10.52
C PHE A 37 -5.52 1.12 -11.09
N GLU A 38 -5.75 1.75 -12.25
CA GLU A 38 -4.77 2.64 -12.89
C GLU A 38 -4.43 3.85 -12.01
N ALA A 39 -5.42 4.41 -11.31
CA ALA A 39 -5.19 5.51 -10.37
C ALA A 39 -4.32 5.08 -9.18
N PHE A 40 -4.52 3.87 -8.66
CA PHE A 40 -3.69 3.31 -7.59
C PHE A 40 -2.27 3.00 -8.09
N LYS A 41 -2.13 2.29 -9.21
CA LYS A 41 -0.85 1.98 -9.86
C LYS A 41 -0.02 3.24 -10.12
N ALA A 42 -0.63 4.30 -10.65
CA ALA A 42 0.03 5.58 -10.86
C ALA A 42 0.51 6.23 -9.56
N LYS A 43 -0.26 6.15 -8.46
CA LYS A 43 0.17 6.64 -7.15
C LYS A 43 1.34 5.82 -6.62
N PHE A 44 1.28 4.49 -6.70
CA PHE A 44 2.34 3.58 -6.26
C PHE A 44 3.65 3.91 -6.96
N ILE A 45 3.65 3.92 -8.30
CA ILE A 45 4.81 4.27 -9.13
C ILE A 45 5.35 5.63 -8.72
N LYS A 46 4.48 6.62 -8.49
CA LYS A 46 4.92 7.96 -8.09
C LYS A 46 5.61 7.98 -6.73
N ARG A 47 5.21 7.12 -5.79
CA ARG A 47 5.88 7.01 -4.48
C ARG A 47 7.26 6.37 -4.64
N VAL A 48 7.38 5.32 -5.44
CA VAL A 48 8.66 4.67 -5.77
C VAL A 48 9.61 5.64 -6.47
N GLU A 49 9.15 6.36 -7.50
CA GLU A 49 9.95 7.37 -8.22
C GLU A 49 10.60 8.41 -7.29
N THR A 50 9.92 8.73 -6.19
CA THR A 50 10.39 9.72 -5.21
C THR A 50 11.17 9.15 -4.04
N GLY A 51 11.33 7.81 -3.99
CA GLY A 51 11.93 7.11 -2.85
C GLY A 51 11.09 7.16 -1.57
N ALA A 52 9.80 7.48 -1.68
CA ALA A 52 8.87 7.42 -0.54
C ALA A 52 8.33 5.99 -0.32
N LEU A 53 8.50 5.13 -1.32
CA LEU A 53 8.19 3.72 -1.27
C LEU A 53 9.40 2.96 -1.81
N THR A 54 9.81 1.92 -1.12
CA THR A 54 10.79 0.96 -1.61
C THR A 54 10.23 -0.43 -1.37
N VAL A 55 10.50 -1.33 -2.30
CA VAL A 55 10.22 -2.76 -2.13
C VAL A 55 11.59 -3.40 -1.94
N ASP A 56 11.75 -4.27 -0.95
CA ASP A 56 13.00 -5.01 -0.75
C ASP A 56 12.99 -6.35 -1.49
N GLU A 57 14.06 -7.15 -1.34
CA GLU A 57 14.23 -8.44 -2.02
C GLU A 57 13.20 -9.48 -1.57
N ASP A 58 12.67 -9.33 -0.35
CA ASP A 58 11.62 -10.19 0.22
C ASP A 58 10.21 -9.71 -0.15
N GLY A 59 10.11 -8.66 -0.98
CA GLY A 59 8.85 -8.03 -1.39
C GLY A 59 8.18 -7.19 -0.30
N VAL A 60 8.83 -7.00 0.85
CA VAL A 60 8.31 -6.15 1.92
C VAL A 60 8.30 -4.71 1.42
N ILE A 61 7.15 -4.07 1.56
CA ILE A 61 7.02 -2.66 1.23
C ILE A 61 7.51 -1.85 2.42
N GLU A 62 8.48 -0.98 2.19
CA GLU A 62 8.82 0.10 3.10
C GLU A 62 8.27 1.43 2.57
N PHE A 63 7.37 2.04 3.34
CA PHE A 63 6.79 3.34 3.03
C PHE A 63 7.26 4.39 4.03
N THR A 64 7.86 5.46 3.53
CA THR A 64 8.23 6.62 4.34
C THR A 64 7.26 7.78 4.05
N PRO A 65 6.38 8.15 5.01
CA PRO A 65 5.48 9.29 4.88
C PRO A 65 6.27 10.58 4.55
N ARG A 66 5.72 11.43 3.69
CA ARG A 66 6.47 12.61 3.24
C ARG A 66 6.37 13.74 4.27
N GLY A 67 7.53 14.15 4.76
CA GLY A 67 7.70 15.39 5.53
C GLY A 67 7.55 15.22 7.04
N ASP A 68 7.60 13.99 7.54
CA ASP A 68 7.83 13.69 8.94
C ASP A 68 9.18 12.96 9.05
N SER A 69 9.99 13.30 10.04
CA SER A 69 11.29 12.65 10.33
C SER A 69 11.13 11.27 10.98
N GLU A 70 9.99 10.65 10.77
CA GLU A 70 9.59 9.45 11.48
C GLU A 70 9.93 8.21 10.65
N ASP A 71 10.12 7.09 11.36
CA ASP A 71 10.57 5.84 10.79
C ASP A 71 9.66 5.33 9.65
N ALA A 72 10.29 4.66 8.69
CA ALA A 72 9.61 3.97 7.61
C ALA A 72 8.65 2.91 8.17
N LEU A 73 7.48 2.80 7.55
CA LEU A 73 6.50 1.76 7.82
C LEU A 73 6.81 0.57 6.94
N LYS A 74 7.03 -0.60 7.54
CA LYS A 74 7.18 -1.85 6.80
C LYS A 74 5.84 -2.55 6.72
N PHE A 75 5.47 -3.06 5.56
CA PHE A 75 4.26 -3.83 5.35
C PHE A 75 4.65 -5.18 4.77
N ASP A 76 4.56 -6.22 5.60
CA ASP A 76 4.84 -7.61 5.23
C ASP A 76 3.65 -8.23 4.48
N GLU A 77 3.70 -9.53 4.18
CA GLU A 77 2.55 -10.24 3.61
C GLU A 77 1.32 -10.18 4.54
N PRO A 78 0.15 -9.71 4.07
CA PRO A 78 -1.04 -9.71 4.88
C PRO A 78 -1.58 -11.13 5.11
N THR A 79 -1.67 -11.53 6.37
CA THR A 79 -2.21 -12.85 6.75
C THR A 79 -3.75 -12.86 6.80
N GLY A 80 -4.37 -14.04 6.79
CA GLY A 80 -5.84 -14.19 6.92
C GLY A 80 -6.46 -13.55 8.17
N SER A 81 -5.64 -13.26 9.20
CA SER A 81 -6.05 -12.51 10.39
C SER A 81 -6.33 -11.03 10.09
N LEU A 82 -5.58 -10.42 9.15
CA LEU A 82 -5.76 -9.05 8.68
C LEU A 82 -7.02 -8.92 7.82
N LEU A 83 -7.27 -9.90 6.93
CA LEU A 83 -8.49 -9.96 6.12
C LEU A 83 -9.74 -10.06 7.01
N SER A 84 -9.69 -10.91 8.04
CA SER A 84 -10.78 -11.07 9.02
C SER A 84 -11.04 -9.80 9.84
N ALA A 85 -10.00 -9.02 10.14
CA ALA A 85 -10.11 -7.76 10.88
C ALA A 85 -10.71 -6.62 10.01
N ARG A 86 -10.45 -6.64 8.71
CA ARG A 86 -10.99 -5.68 7.73
C ARG A 86 -12.48 -5.89 7.47
N GLN A 87 -12.91 -7.13 7.20
CA GLN A 87 -14.32 -7.45 6.88
C GLN A 87 -15.30 -7.06 8.00
N LYS A 88 -14.85 -7.03 9.26
CA LYS A 88 -15.71 -6.66 10.39
C LYS A 88 -15.99 -5.16 10.50
N ASN A 89 -15.26 -4.31 9.77
CA ASN A 89 -15.23 -2.88 10.07
C ASN A 89 -15.21 -1.95 8.83
N ASP A 90 -15.89 -2.33 7.76
CA ASP A 90 -15.79 -1.75 6.40
C ASP A 90 -16.12 -0.25 6.27
N THR A 91 -16.54 0.43 7.34
CA THR A 91 -16.81 1.89 7.37
C THR A 91 -16.12 2.65 8.51
N ASP A 92 -15.36 1.99 9.38
CA ASP A 92 -14.74 2.64 10.55
C ASP A 92 -13.26 2.99 10.29
N ILE A 93 -12.98 4.29 10.14
CA ILE A 93 -11.62 4.83 10.01
C ILE A 93 -10.72 4.39 11.19
N GLN A 94 -11.27 4.25 12.40
CA GLN A 94 -10.51 3.77 13.55
C GLN A 94 -10.15 2.30 13.42
N ALA A 95 -11.01 1.49 12.80
CA ALA A 95 -10.69 0.11 12.52
C ALA A 95 -9.65 -0.02 11.40
N ALA A 96 -9.78 0.75 10.32
CA ALA A 96 -8.76 0.82 9.27
C ALA A 96 -7.38 1.17 9.86
N ARG A 97 -7.31 2.15 10.76
CA ARG A 97 -6.08 2.48 11.50
C ARG A 97 -5.53 1.31 12.31
N ARG A 98 -6.38 0.53 12.98
CA ARG A 98 -5.94 -0.64 13.75
C ARG A 98 -5.42 -1.76 12.86
N VAL A 99 -6.07 -2.00 11.72
CA VAL A 99 -5.63 -3.02 10.75
C VAL A 99 -4.28 -2.62 10.15
N LEU A 100 -4.14 -1.37 9.71
CA LEU A 100 -2.87 -0.86 9.20
C LEU A 100 -1.76 -0.86 10.27
N ALA A 101 -2.09 -0.54 11.51
CA ALA A 101 -1.17 -0.60 12.65
C ALA A 101 -0.69 -2.01 12.95
N ALA A 102 -1.61 -2.98 12.95
CA ALA A 102 -1.27 -4.39 13.10
C ALA A 102 -0.41 -4.89 11.94
N TRP A 103 -0.74 -4.48 10.72
CA TRP A 103 -0.01 -4.88 9.52
C TRP A 103 1.42 -4.34 9.53
N ALA A 104 1.60 -3.05 9.83
CA ALA A 104 2.91 -2.43 9.89
C ALA A 104 3.66 -2.64 11.21
N SER A 105 3.11 -3.43 12.13
CA SER A 105 3.67 -3.66 13.47
C SER A 105 4.00 -2.35 14.23
N VAL A 106 3.15 -1.33 14.10
CA VAL A 106 3.29 -0.02 14.77
C VAL A 106 2.07 0.35 15.61
N PRO A 107 2.16 1.31 16.56
CA PRO A 107 1.00 1.78 17.30
C PRO A 107 -0.05 2.49 16.40
N PRO A 108 -1.37 2.33 16.62
CA PRO A 108 -2.42 3.00 15.83
C PRO A 108 -2.32 4.53 15.79
N LYS A 109 -1.75 5.12 16.83
CA LYS A 109 -1.49 6.57 16.88
C LYS A 109 -0.62 7.06 15.72
N ARG A 110 0.32 6.22 15.24
CA ARG A 110 1.17 6.50 14.08
C ARG A 110 0.35 6.88 12.85
N PHE A 111 -0.75 6.17 12.59
CA PHE A 111 -1.66 6.44 11.48
C PHE A 111 -2.65 7.58 11.77
N ALA A 112 -2.91 7.89 13.04
CA ALA A 112 -3.76 9.02 13.43
C ALA A 112 -3.06 10.37 13.24
N ASP A 113 -1.75 10.42 13.49
CA ASP A 113 -0.93 11.62 13.36
C ASP A 113 -0.45 11.86 11.91
N MET A 114 -0.61 10.85 11.04
CA MET A 114 -0.20 10.92 9.64
C MET A 114 -1.08 11.87 8.82
N LYS A 115 -0.47 12.58 7.87
CA LYS A 115 -1.20 13.37 6.87
C LYS A 115 -2.18 12.50 6.09
N LEU A 116 -3.39 13.02 5.86
CA LEU A 116 -4.48 12.29 5.20
C LEU A 116 -4.09 11.66 3.86
N ARG A 117 -3.25 12.33 3.06
CA ARG A 117 -2.74 11.80 1.80
C ARG A 117 -1.95 10.49 1.97
N ASP A 118 -1.16 10.38 3.02
CA ASP A 118 -0.30 9.23 3.28
C ASP A 118 -1.10 8.11 3.94
N PHE A 119 -2.07 8.47 4.81
CA PHE A 119 -3.04 7.52 5.35
C PHE A 119 -3.92 6.89 4.25
N ASN A 120 -4.42 7.69 3.31
CA ASN A 120 -5.21 7.20 2.18
C ASN A 120 -4.40 6.24 1.31
N PHE A 121 -3.12 6.53 1.05
CA PHE A 121 -2.26 5.62 0.31
C PHE A 121 -2.10 4.26 1.02
N CYS A 122 -1.84 4.24 2.32
CA CYS A 122 -1.75 3.00 3.09
C CYS A 122 -3.08 2.23 3.08
N SER A 123 -4.20 2.95 3.14
CA SER A 123 -5.53 2.35 3.11
C SER A 123 -5.87 1.75 1.74
N GLU A 124 -5.50 2.43 0.65
CA GLU A 124 -5.62 1.92 -0.72
C GLU A 124 -4.71 0.70 -0.95
N LEU A 125 -3.50 0.71 -0.39
CA LEU A 125 -2.58 -0.43 -0.43
C LEU A 125 -3.22 -1.67 0.23
N LEU A 126 -3.77 -1.52 1.44
CA LEU A 126 -4.52 -2.58 2.11
C LEU A 126 -5.77 -2.98 1.32
N ALA A 127 -6.42 -2.03 0.65
CA ALA A 127 -7.62 -2.29 -0.12
C ALA A 127 -7.36 -3.28 -1.26
N PHE A 128 -6.23 -3.10 -1.94
CA PHE A 128 -5.78 -3.89 -3.08
C PHE A 128 -5.66 -5.39 -2.76
N PHE A 129 -5.14 -5.75 -1.59
CA PHE A 129 -5.01 -7.14 -1.13
C PHE A 129 -6.32 -7.87 -0.82
N GLY A 130 -7.44 -7.16 -0.70
CA GLY A 130 -8.73 -7.79 -0.39
C GLY A 130 -9.65 -8.00 -1.59
N ASN A 131 -9.25 -7.50 -2.76
CA ASN A 131 -10.00 -7.61 -4.01
C ASN A 131 -9.30 -8.55 -5.02
N SER A 132 -8.18 -9.18 -4.63
CA SER A 132 -7.43 -10.19 -5.39
C SER A 132 -7.99 -11.58 -5.14
#